data_AF-A0A8J5L338-F1
#
_entry.id   AF-A0A8J5L338-F1
#
_cell.length_a   1.000
_cell.length_b   1.000
_cell.length_c   1.000
_cell.angle_alpha   90.00
_cell.angle_beta   90.00
_cell.angle_gamma   90.00
#
_symmetry.space_group_name_H-M   'P 1'
#
loop_
_entity.id
_entity.type
_entity.pdbx_description
1 polymer ?
#
loop_
_entity_poly.entity_id
_entity_poly.type
_entity_poly.pdbx_seq_one_letter_code
_entity_poly.pdbx_strand_id
1 'polypeptide(L)'
;MYFGDGSEYVDPDPGHSIQAIYEQVYGVPFVDATSTPITPPGVAAPPMSGFVQEAERERAGMSDTVMNGFRPSSVPVYESLVREFAVCDQWFASVPASTQPNRAFVHSATSNGLTSNDNKRLVAGLTQRAIFDNLHNAGFSFGIYYQFPPSTLFYLCFLCFYPYLTKKRFS
;
A
#
# COMPACT_ATOMS: atom_id res chain seq x y z
N MET A 1 -3.66 -25.97 1.60
CA MET A 1 -2.50 -25.22 2.12
C MET A 1 -2.91 -24.56 3.42
N TYR A 2 -2.04 -24.55 4.43
CA TYR A 2 -2.33 -23.95 5.74
C TYR A 2 -1.35 -22.81 6.00
N PHE A 3 -1.76 -21.84 6.82
CA PHE A 3 -0.89 -20.74 7.22
C PHE A 3 0.20 -21.25 8.19
N GLY A 4 1.44 -20.78 8.01
CA GLY A 4 2.60 -21.13 8.82
C GLY A 4 3.35 -19.91 9.35
N ASP A 5 4.49 -20.15 10.02
CA ASP A 5 5.33 -19.11 10.64
C ASP A 5 6.79 -19.14 10.14
N GLY A 6 7.02 -19.65 8.93
CA GLY A 6 8.33 -19.88 8.34
C GLY A 6 8.97 -18.69 7.64
N SER A 7 8.41 -17.48 7.73
CA SER A 7 8.96 -16.32 7.02
C SER A 7 10.24 -15.80 7.66
N GLU A 8 11.31 -15.72 6.87
CA GLU A 8 12.62 -15.21 7.29
C GLU A 8 12.92 -13.81 6.75
N TYR A 9 12.46 -13.50 5.53
CA TYR A 9 12.65 -12.21 4.87
C TYR A 9 11.45 -11.88 3.97
N VAL A 10 11.35 -10.62 3.55
CA VAL A 10 10.26 -10.09 2.72
C VAL A 10 10.66 -10.20 1.23
N ASP A 11 10.73 -11.43 0.72
CA ASP A 11 10.86 -11.76 -0.72
C ASP A 11 10.28 -13.17 -0.90
N PRO A 12 9.34 -13.37 -1.84
CA PRO A 12 8.93 -12.47 -2.94
C PRO A 12 7.78 -11.51 -2.71
N ASP A 13 7.70 -10.55 -3.63
CA ASP A 13 6.61 -9.58 -3.80
C ASP A 13 5.49 -10.20 -4.66
N PRO A 14 4.32 -10.53 -4.08
CA PRO A 14 3.15 -10.98 -4.85
C PRO A 14 2.54 -9.82 -5.64
N GLY A 15 1.60 -10.12 -6.54
CA GLY A 15 0.94 -9.09 -7.33
C GLY A 15 0.19 -8.10 -6.45
N HIS A 16 0.49 -6.81 -6.63
CA HIS A 16 -0.14 -5.69 -5.92
C HIS A 16 -0.87 -4.72 -6.87
N SER A 17 -1.26 -5.23 -8.04
CA SER A 17 -2.14 -4.54 -8.97
C SER A 17 -3.60 -4.72 -8.53
N ILE A 18 -4.52 -3.87 -9.00
CA ILE A 18 -5.95 -4.04 -8.71
C ILE A 18 -6.48 -5.37 -9.24
N GLN A 19 -5.91 -5.86 -10.35
CA GLN A 19 -6.25 -7.13 -10.97
C GLN A 19 -5.81 -8.32 -10.10
N ALA A 20 -4.58 -8.27 -9.59
CA ALA A 20 -4.05 -9.28 -8.67
C ALA A 20 -4.86 -9.30 -7.36
N ILE A 21 -5.13 -8.13 -6.78
CA ILE A 21 -5.91 -8.03 -5.54
C ILE A 21 -7.33 -8.55 -5.74
N TYR A 22 -7.95 -8.27 -6.90
CA TYR A 22 -9.27 -8.82 -7.22
C TYR A 22 -9.26 -10.35 -7.24
N GLU A 23 -8.25 -10.97 -7.86
CA GLU A 23 -8.08 -12.42 -7.87
C GLU A 23 -7.81 -12.98 -6.46
N GLN A 24 -6.96 -12.33 -5.66
CA GLN A 24 -6.70 -12.73 -4.27
C GLN A 24 -7.98 -12.73 -3.42
N VAL A 25 -8.81 -11.69 -3.57
CA VAL A 25 -10.03 -11.46 -2.78
C VAL A 25 -11.16 -12.41 -3.19
N TYR A 26 -11.35 -12.67 -4.48
CA TYR A 26 -12.49 -13.44 -4.98
C TYR A 26 -12.16 -14.84 -5.49
N GLY A 27 -10.88 -15.18 -5.66
CA GLY A 27 -10.44 -16.46 -6.22
C GLY A 27 -10.77 -16.63 -7.71
N VAL A 28 -11.10 -15.54 -8.41
CA VAL A 28 -11.45 -15.57 -9.85
C VAL A 28 -10.59 -14.55 -10.59
N PRO A 29 -10.12 -14.88 -11.81
CA PRO A 29 -9.23 -13.99 -12.56
C PRO A 29 -9.94 -12.70 -12.96
N PHE A 30 -9.21 -11.59 -12.90
CA PHE A 30 -9.64 -10.34 -13.52
C PHE A 30 -9.38 -10.39 -15.03
N VAL A 31 -10.41 -10.18 -15.85
CA VAL A 31 -10.29 -10.21 -17.32
C VAL A 31 -10.11 -8.79 -17.85
N ASP A 32 -11.16 -7.98 -17.76
CA ASP A 32 -11.13 -6.54 -18.06
C ASP A 32 -12.20 -5.80 -17.24
N ALA A 33 -12.14 -4.47 -17.22
CA ALA A 33 -13.05 -3.62 -16.44
C ALA A 33 -14.50 -3.59 -16.94
N THR A 34 -14.76 -4.05 -18.16
CA THR A 34 -16.10 -4.11 -18.77
C THR A 34 -16.78 -5.44 -18.45
N SER A 35 -16.01 -6.54 -18.46
CA SER A 35 -16.50 -7.90 -18.26
C SER A 35 -16.42 -8.38 -16.81
N THR A 36 -15.46 -7.87 -16.03
CA THR A 36 -15.26 -8.27 -14.64
C THR A 36 -16.17 -7.44 -13.73
N PRO A 37 -17.16 -8.05 -13.06
CA PRO A 37 -18.00 -7.32 -12.12
C PRO A 37 -17.18 -6.89 -10.90
N ILE A 38 -17.55 -5.79 -10.25
CA ILE A 38 -16.89 -5.33 -9.01
C ILE A 38 -17.00 -6.38 -7.90
N THR A 39 -18.12 -7.11 -7.87
CA THR A 39 -18.36 -8.26 -7.00
C THR A 39 -18.94 -9.39 -7.85
N PRO A 40 -18.35 -10.60 -7.83
CA PRO A 40 -18.87 -11.72 -8.59
C PRO A 40 -20.34 -12.06 -8.22
N PRO A 41 -21.18 -12.47 -9.19
CA PRO A 41 -22.56 -12.83 -8.92
C PRO A 41 -22.67 -13.95 -7.88
N GLY A 42 -23.57 -13.79 -6.90
CA GLY A 42 -23.80 -14.79 -5.85
C GLY A 42 -22.78 -14.80 -4.72
N VAL A 43 -21.80 -13.88 -4.72
CA VAL A 43 -20.84 -13.73 -3.61
C VAL A 43 -21.38 -12.72 -2.61
N ALA A 44 -21.87 -13.20 -1.47
CA ALA A 44 -22.39 -12.34 -0.39
C ALA A 44 -21.27 -11.66 0.43
N ALA A 45 -20.12 -12.32 0.55
CA ALA A 45 -18.92 -11.79 1.19
C ALA A 45 -17.67 -12.30 0.44
N PRO A 46 -16.61 -11.49 0.31
CA PRO A 46 -15.42 -11.93 -0.40
C PRO A 46 -14.79 -13.15 0.29
N PRO A 47 -14.53 -14.25 -0.45
CA PRO A 47 -14.06 -15.51 0.14
C PRO A 47 -12.58 -15.48 0.56
N MET A 48 -11.79 -14.51 0.09
CA MET A 48 -10.36 -14.39 0.38
C MET A 48 -9.57 -15.65 0.01
N SER A 49 -10.00 -16.35 -1.05
CA SER A 49 -9.53 -17.69 -1.40
C SER A 49 -8.47 -17.73 -2.50
N GLY A 50 -8.10 -16.58 -3.07
CA GLY A 50 -7.24 -16.51 -4.26
C GLY A 50 -5.76 -16.29 -4.01
N PHE A 51 -5.32 -16.06 -2.77
CA PHE A 51 -3.92 -15.71 -2.46
C PHE A 51 -2.91 -16.74 -2.98
N VAL A 52 -3.15 -18.03 -2.74
CA VAL A 52 -2.28 -19.12 -3.23
C VAL A 52 -2.30 -19.21 -4.76
N GLN A 53 -3.48 -19.07 -5.35
CA GLN A 53 -3.67 -19.14 -6.80
C GLN A 53 -2.92 -18.02 -7.51
N GLU A 54 -3.08 -16.79 -7.04
CA GLU A 54 -2.45 -15.62 -7.63
C GLU A 54 -0.93 -15.68 -7.45
N ALA A 55 -0.45 -16.07 -6.26
CA ALA A 55 0.98 -16.26 -6.01
C ALA A 55 1.64 -17.27 -6.95
N GLU A 56 1.02 -18.45 -7.16
CA GLU A 56 1.55 -19.46 -8.10
C GLU A 56 1.54 -19.00 -9.56
N ARG A 57 0.63 -18.10 -9.92
CA ARG A 57 0.61 -17.48 -11.26
C ARG A 57 1.73 -16.47 -11.44
N GLU A 58 2.04 -15.70 -10.41
CA GLU A 58 3.16 -14.74 -10.43
C GLU A 58 4.51 -15.45 -10.44
N ARG A 59 4.70 -16.46 -9.58
CA ARG A 59 5.92 -17.29 -9.58
C ARG A 59 5.64 -18.67 -8.99
N ALA A 60 5.99 -19.72 -9.74
CA ALA A 60 5.88 -21.09 -9.25
C ALA A 60 6.60 -21.28 -7.90
N GLY A 61 5.90 -21.87 -6.93
CA GLY A 61 6.40 -22.09 -5.56
C GLY A 61 6.29 -20.88 -4.63
N MET A 62 5.74 -19.75 -5.08
CA MET A 62 5.51 -18.57 -4.23
C MET A 62 4.39 -18.79 -3.20
N SER A 63 3.52 -19.80 -3.41
CA SER A 63 2.45 -20.10 -2.46
C SER A 63 2.95 -20.32 -1.03
N ASP A 64 4.12 -20.95 -0.86
CA ASP A 64 4.70 -21.17 0.46
C ASP A 64 5.03 -19.86 1.14
N THR A 65 5.66 -18.91 0.43
CA THR A 65 6.02 -17.63 1.04
C THR A 65 4.80 -16.78 1.42
N VAL A 66 3.77 -16.71 0.57
CA VAL A 66 2.58 -15.88 0.87
C VAL A 66 1.73 -16.44 2.01
N MET A 67 1.83 -17.75 2.27
CA MET A 67 1.09 -18.42 3.34
C MET A 67 1.89 -18.53 4.65
N ASN A 68 3.04 -17.87 4.77
CA ASN A 68 3.83 -17.86 6.00
C ASN A 68 3.94 -16.44 6.60
N GLY A 69 3.82 -16.36 7.92
CA GLY A 69 4.09 -15.15 8.70
C GLY A 69 5.44 -15.19 9.40
N PHE A 70 5.85 -14.06 9.98
CA PHE A 70 7.03 -13.99 10.84
C PHE A 70 6.68 -14.44 12.27
N ARG A 71 7.58 -15.18 12.90
CA ARG A 71 7.54 -15.40 14.36
C ARG A 71 7.83 -14.09 15.08
N PRO A 72 7.23 -13.84 16.26
CA PRO A 72 7.54 -12.65 17.06
C PRO A 72 9.03 -12.46 17.31
N SER A 73 9.75 -13.56 17.58
CA SER A 73 11.21 -13.57 17.80
C SER A 73 12.03 -13.13 16.57
N SER A 74 11.46 -13.26 15.36
CA SER A 74 12.09 -12.82 14.12
C SER A 74 11.90 -11.31 13.88
N VAL A 75 10.97 -10.68 14.61
CA VAL A 75 10.64 -9.25 14.51
C VAL A 75 10.56 -8.59 15.90
N PRO A 76 11.63 -8.66 16.72
CA PRO A 76 11.58 -8.33 18.15
C PRO A 76 11.19 -6.87 18.44
N VAL A 77 11.50 -5.95 17.53
CA VAL A 77 11.07 -4.54 17.62
C VAL A 77 9.55 -4.43 17.50
N TYR A 78 8.93 -5.11 16.54
CA TYR A 78 7.48 -5.13 16.38
C TYR A 78 6.81 -5.85 17.55
N GLU A 79 7.39 -6.96 18.04
CA GLU A 79 6.87 -7.64 19.24
C GLU A 79 6.77 -6.66 20.42
N SER A 80 7.84 -5.90 20.68
CA SER A 80 7.86 -4.92 21.77
C SER A 80 6.82 -3.81 21.57
N LEU A 81 6.69 -3.29 20.35
CA LEU A 81 5.70 -2.25 20.04
C LEU A 81 4.25 -2.72 20.23
N VAL A 82 3.94 -3.96 19.82
CA VAL A 82 2.61 -4.56 19.97
C VAL A 82 2.27 -4.80 21.45
N ARG A 83 3.26 -5.13 22.28
CA ARG A 83 3.05 -5.37 23.72
C ARG A 83 2.83 -4.08 24.52
N GLU A 84 3.52 -3.01 24.15
CA GLU A 84 3.58 -1.77 24.96
C GLU A 84 2.64 -0.65 24.44
N PHE A 85 2.10 -0.78 23.22
CA PHE A 85 1.26 0.26 22.60
C PHE A 85 -0.05 -0.30 22.04
N ALA A 86 -1.01 0.59 21.79
CA ALA A 86 -2.27 0.23 21.15
C ALA A 86 -2.05 -0.11 19.67
N VAL A 87 -2.68 -1.21 19.24
CA VAL A 87 -2.65 -1.70 17.85
C VAL A 87 -4.05 -1.62 17.25
N CYS A 88 -4.13 -1.23 15.98
CA CYS A 88 -5.33 -1.33 15.17
C CYS A 88 -5.19 -2.54 14.25
N ASP A 89 -5.89 -3.64 14.58
CA ASP A 89 -5.88 -4.91 13.85
C ASP A 89 -6.85 -4.93 12.66
N GLN A 90 -7.74 -3.95 12.56
CA GLN A 90 -8.66 -3.72 11.43
C GLN A 90 -8.30 -2.45 10.64
N TRP A 91 -7.00 -2.24 10.40
CA TRP A 91 -6.50 -1.13 9.58
C TRP A 91 -6.29 -1.57 8.14
N PHE A 92 -7.12 -1.06 7.22
CA PHE A 92 -7.07 -1.41 5.80
C PHE A 92 -6.40 -0.33 4.95
N ALA A 93 -5.83 -0.74 3.82
CA ALA A 93 -5.42 0.19 2.78
C ALA A 93 -6.64 0.99 2.27
N SER A 94 -6.43 2.26 1.92
CA SER A 94 -7.53 3.12 1.49
C SER A 94 -8.17 2.66 0.18
N VAL A 95 -7.37 2.06 -0.71
CA VAL A 95 -7.86 1.42 -1.94
C VAL A 95 -7.06 0.14 -2.24
N PRO A 96 -7.69 -0.88 -2.87
CA PRO A 96 -7.02 -2.08 -3.35
C PRO A 96 -6.21 -1.77 -4.62
N ALA A 97 -5.12 -1.02 -4.47
CA ALA A 97 -4.21 -0.65 -5.55
C ALA A 97 -2.77 -0.58 -5.07
N SER A 98 -1.87 -0.30 -6.00
CA SER A 98 -0.44 -0.18 -5.77
C SER A 98 -0.07 0.98 -4.83
N THR A 99 1.23 1.11 -4.59
CA THR A 99 1.84 2.03 -3.62
C THR A 99 1.40 3.50 -3.74
N GLN A 100 1.40 4.08 -4.94
CA GLN A 100 1.21 5.53 -5.13
C GLN A 100 -0.22 6.01 -4.82
N PRO A 101 -1.30 5.32 -5.25
CA PRO A 101 -2.66 5.62 -4.81
C PRO A 101 -2.81 5.69 -3.28
N ASN A 102 -2.28 4.69 -2.54
CA ASN A 102 -2.40 4.65 -1.09
C ASN A 102 -1.57 5.74 -0.40
N ARG A 103 -0.37 6.06 -0.91
CA ARG A 103 0.41 7.22 -0.42
C ARG A 103 -0.33 8.54 -0.62
N ALA A 104 -1.05 8.69 -1.73
CA ALA A 104 -1.86 9.87 -1.96
C ALA A 104 -3.01 9.99 -0.95
N PHE A 105 -3.66 8.88 -0.58
CA PHE A 105 -4.66 8.89 0.50
C PHE A 105 -4.09 9.32 1.85
N VAL A 106 -2.92 8.82 2.24
CA VAL A 106 -2.25 9.22 3.50
C VAL A 106 -2.03 10.72 3.58
N HIS A 107 -1.69 11.37 2.46
CA HIS A 107 -1.37 12.80 2.45
C HIS A 107 -2.55 13.72 2.16
N SER A 108 -3.55 13.28 1.39
CA SER A 108 -4.63 14.14 0.89
C SER A 108 -6.04 13.55 1.03
N ALA A 109 -6.20 12.41 1.68
CA ALA A 109 -7.48 11.69 1.83
C ALA A 109 -8.16 11.30 0.51
N THR A 110 -7.42 11.33 -0.61
CA THR A 110 -7.85 10.92 -1.95
C THR A 110 -6.64 10.54 -2.81
N SER A 111 -6.84 9.66 -3.80
CA SER A 111 -5.81 9.27 -4.77
C SER A 111 -5.78 10.13 -6.04
N ASN A 112 -6.63 11.16 -6.15
CA ASN A 112 -6.88 11.88 -7.41
C ASN A 112 -7.39 10.98 -8.55
N GLY A 113 -8.00 9.84 -8.22
CA GLY A 113 -8.37 8.82 -9.22
C GLY A 113 -7.17 8.06 -9.78
N LEU A 114 -6.02 8.02 -9.09
CA LEU A 114 -4.97 7.04 -9.38
C LEU A 114 -5.42 5.65 -8.92
N THR A 115 -5.22 4.66 -9.79
CA THR A 115 -5.52 3.24 -9.54
C THR A 115 -4.28 2.34 -9.68
N SER A 116 -3.13 2.92 -10.05
CA SER A 116 -1.84 2.24 -10.19
C SER A 116 -0.70 3.26 -10.05
N ASN A 117 0.56 2.79 -10.14
CA ASN A 117 1.74 3.64 -10.17
C ASN A 117 1.93 4.32 -11.54
N ASP A 118 1.03 5.25 -11.89
CA ASP A 118 1.08 6.00 -13.16
C ASP A 118 2.10 7.15 -13.09
N ASN A 119 3.32 6.88 -13.57
CA ASN A 119 4.41 7.85 -13.58
C ASN A 119 4.08 9.13 -14.35
N LYS A 120 3.31 9.07 -15.45
CA LYS A 120 2.99 10.26 -16.25
C LYS A 120 2.10 11.21 -15.46
N ARG A 121 1.08 10.67 -14.80
CA ARG A 121 0.18 11.46 -13.94
C ARG A 121 0.88 12.01 -12.71
N LEU A 122 1.80 11.25 -12.11
CA LEU A 122 2.59 11.71 -10.96
C LEU A 122 3.51 12.86 -11.34
N VAL A 123 4.19 12.77 -12.49
CA VAL A 123 5.07 13.84 -13.01
C VAL A 123 4.27 15.08 -13.42
N ALA A 124 3.05 14.91 -13.96
CA ALA A 124 2.15 16.03 -14.27
C ALA A 124 1.70 16.80 -13.02
N GLY A 125 1.78 16.16 -11.85
CA GLY A 125 1.45 16.75 -10.57
C GLY A 125 0.01 16.51 -10.12
N LEU A 126 -0.14 16.30 -8.81
CA LEU A 126 -1.40 16.12 -8.11
C LEU A 126 -1.91 17.50 -7.66
N THR A 127 -3.12 17.84 -8.10
CA THR A 127 -3.80 19.12 -7.86
C THR A 127 -4.51 19.19 -6.51
N GLN A 128 -4.69 18.04 -5.85
CA GLN A 128 -5.39 17.93 -4.58
C GLN A 128 -4.61 18.53 -3.42
N ARG A 129 -5.34 19.06 -2.45
CA ARG A 129 -4.79 19.64 -1.23
C ARG A 129 -4.27 18.55 -0.30
N ALA A 130 -3.05 18.68 0.19
CA ALA A 130 -2.46 17.78 1.16
C ALA A 130 -2.58 18.34 2.59
N ILE A 131 -2.41 17.46 3.59
CA ILE A 131 -2.37 17.84 5.02
C ILE A 131 -1.30 18.90 5.31
N PHE A 132 -0.19 18.87 4.56
CA PHE A 132 0.90 19.83 4.68
C PHE A 132 0.45 21.26 4.36
N ASP A 133 -0.47 21.44 3.39
CA ASP A 133 -1.06 22.75 3.09
C ASP A 133 -1.88 23.26 4.28
N ASN A 134 -2.57 22.37 4.98
CA ASN A 134 -3.34 22.73 6.18
C ASN A 134 -2.43 23.13 7.33
N LEU A 135 -1.34 22.38 7.56
CA LEU A 135 -0.36 22.70 8.60
C LEU A 135 0.31 24.05 8.32
N HIS A 136 0.74 24.29 7.08
CA HIS A 136 1.35 25.56 6.67
C HIS A 136 0.39 26.74 6.85
N ASN A 137 -0.84 26.63 6.33
CA ASN A 137 -1.84 27.71 6.43
C ASN A 137 -2.28 28.00 7.87
N ALA A 138 -2.18 27.00 8.76
CA ALA A 138 -2.44 27.17 10.19
C ALA A 138 -1.22 27.69 10.98
N GLY A 139 -0.08 27.92 10.33
CA GLY A 139 1.14 28.41 10.96
C GLY A 139 1.89 27.36 11.80
N PHE A 140 1.59 26.06 11.62
CA PHE A 140 2.29 24.99 12.31
C PHE A 140 3.60 24.63 11.59
N SER A 141 4.66 24.41 12.38
CA SER A 141 5.92 23.87 11.91
C SER A 141 5.83 22.35 11.72
N PHE A 142 6.37 21.83 10.62
CA PHE A 142 6.49 20.40 10.37
C PHE A 142 7.78 20.09 9.60
N GLY A 143 8.15 18.82 9.48
CA GLY A 143 9.30 18.40 8.69
C GLY A 143 9.01 17.11 7.92
N ILE A 144 9.51 17.03 6.69
CA ILE A 144 9.41 15.85 5.83
C ILE A 144 10.80 15.22 5.74
N TYR A 145 10.94 14.07 6.39
CA TYR A 145 12.18 13.30 6.43
C TYR A 145 12.13 12.15 5.43
N TYR A 146 13.12 12.06 4.55
CA TYR A 146 13.13 11.06 3.48
C TYR A 146 14.55 10.58 3.13
N GLN A 147 14.61 9.37 2.55
CA GLN A 147 15.84 8.78 2.01
C GLN A 147 15.89 8.90 0.48
N PHE A 148 14.81 8.49 -0.18
CA PHE A 148 14.56 8.66 -1.61
C PHE A 148 13.60 9.84 -1.85
N PRO A 149 13.61 10.46 -3.04
CA PRO A 149 12.74 11.60 -3.35
C PRO A 149 11.31 11.36 -2.84
N PRO A 150 10.78 12.23 -1.96
CA PRO A 150 9.55 11.92 -1.27
C PRO A 150 8.37 12.05 -2.24
N SER A 151 7.35 11.21 -2.05
CA SER A 151 6.11 11.27 -2.83
C SER A 151 5.38 12.60 -2.69
N THR A 152 5.69 13.39 -1.66
CA THR A 152 5.18 14.74 -1.46
C THR A 152 5.61 15.72 -2.55
N LEU A 153 6.67 15.43 -3.32
CA LEU A 153 7.06 16.26 -4.46
C LEU A 153 6.09 16.17 -5.64
N PHE A 154 5.20 15.17 -5.67
CA PHE A 154 4.20 15.05 -6.73
C PHE A 154 3.03 16.02 -6.56
N TYR A 155 2.95 16.80 -5.48
CA TYR A 155 1.87 17.77 -5.27
C TYR A 155 2.24 19.13 -5.87
N LEU A 156 1.30 19.77 -6.57
CA LEU A 156 1.57 21.03 -7.29
C LEU A 156 1.88 22.23 -6.36
N CYS A 157 1.51 22.20 -5.07
CA CYS A 157 2.02 23.16 -4.05
C CYS A 157 3.48 22.84 -3.65
N PHE A 158 4.31 22.39 -4.58
CA PHE A 158 5.70 21.98 -4.32
C PHE A 158 6.52 23.08 -3.64
N LEU A 159 6.33 24.34 -4.07
CA LEU A 159 7.06 25.49 -3.52
C LEU A 159 6.72 25.75 -2.05
N CYS A 160 5.54 25.35 -1.60
CA CYS A 160 5.09 25.43 -0.21
C CYS A 160 5.86 24.45 0.68
N PHE A 161 6.36 23.34 0.11
CA PHE A 161 6.98 22.25 0.87
C PHE A 161 8.50 22.25 0.86
N TYR A 162 9.13 22.88 -0.12
CA TYR A 162 10.59 22.90 -0.27
C TYR A 162 11.35 23.27 1.02
N PRO A 163 10.93 24.28 1.81
CA PRO A 163 11.61 24.63 3.07
C PRO A 163 11.56 23.55 4.16
N TYR A 164 10.65 22.57 4.04
CA TYR A 164 10.40 21.55 5.05
C TYR A 164 11.05 20.19 4.72
N LEU A 165 11.77 20.10 3.60
CA LEU A 165 12.43 18.88 3.14
C LEU A 165 13.77 18.67 3.81
N THR A 166 13.94 17.54 4.51
CA THR A 166 15.22 17.13 5.10
C THR A 166 15.61 15.72 4.64
N LYS A 167 16.65 15.62 3.82
CA LYS A 167 17.21 14.32 3.42
C LYS A 167 17.96 13.68 4.60
N LYS A 168 17.52 12.51 5.04
CA LYS A 168 18.22 11.71 6.05
C LYS A 168 19.20 10.75 5.37
N ARG A 169 20.46 10.74 5.82
CA ARG A 169 21.40 9.64 5.56
C ARG A 169 21.29 8.68 6.73
N PHE A 170 20.68 7.53 6.52
CA PHE A 170 20.78 6.43 7.48
C PHE A 170 22.08 5.70 7.15
N SER A 171 23.02 5.76 8.10
CA SER A 171 24.30 5.04 8.08
C SER A 171 24.09 3.59 8.49
#